data_AF-A0A4R8ZB86-F1
#
_entry.id   AF-A0A4R8ZB86-F1
#
_cell.length_a   1.000
_cell.length_b   1.000
_cell.length_c   1.000
_cell.angle_alpha   90.00
_cell.angle_beta   90.00
_cell.angle_gamma   90.00
#
_symmetry.space_group_name_H-M   'P 1'
#
loop_
_entity.id
_entity.type
_entity.pdbx_description
1 polymer ?
#
loop_
_entity_poly.entity_id
_entity_poly.type
_entity_poly.pdbx_seq_one_letter_code
_entity_poly.pdbx_strand_id
1 'polypeptide(L)'
;MDALLDRHEVDEHSVEQLDFESLLPCEGVHHYRGLSGHDPAESGGFMVISPCCGPKVIQCSSRVDAMRVSGVLYCGACQHEHLTSEYTFVPLQL
;
A
#
# COMPACT_ATOMS: atom_id res chain seq x y z
N MET A 1 -23.02 -28.12 -28.04
CA MET A 1 -23.81 -26.87 -28.10
C MET A 1 -23.15 -25.94 -27.11
N ASP A 2 -22.26 -25.08 -27.61
CA ASP A 2 -21.50 -24.11 -26.83
C ASP A 2 -22.43 -23.02 -26.31
N ALA A 3 -22.58 -22.95 -24.98
CA ALA A 3 -23.25 -21.83 -24.33
C ALA A 3 -22.21 -20.76 -24.00
N LEU A 4 -22.09 -19.82 -24.94
CA LEU A 4 -21.88 -18.38 -24.74
C LEU A 4 -21.05 -18.01 -23.50
N LEU A 5 -19.74 -17.88 -23.72
CA LEU A 5 -18.87 -17.00 -22.94
C LEU A 5 -19.37 -15.56 -23.15
N ASP A 6 -20.18 -15.08 -22.21
CA ASP A 6 -20.60 -13.69 -22.12
C ASP A 6 -19.37 -12.84 -21.77
N ARG A 7 -18.67 -12.38 -22.82
CA ARG A 7 -17.63 -11.37 -22.72
C ARG A 7 -18.33 -10.08 -22.29
N HIS A 8 -18.29 -9.79 -20.99
CA HIS A 8 -18.51 -8.43 -20.50
C HIS A 8 -17.45 -7.53 -21.14
N GLU A 9 -17.78 -6.95 -22.29
CA GLU A 9 -17.03 -5.84 -22.87
C GLU A 9 -17.20 -4.66 -21.91
N VAL A 10 -16.17 -4.43 -21.10
CA VAL A 10 -16.08 -3.23 -20.27
C VAL A 10 -16.00 -2.06 -21.25
N ASP A 11 -17.08 -1.28 -21.31
CA ASP A 11 -17.18 -0.07 -22.12
C ASP A 11 -16.01 0.87 -21.78
N GLU A 12 -15.22 1.24 -22.79
CA GLU A 12 -14.00 2.05 -22.62
C GLU A 12 -14.32 3.41 -21.97
N HIS A 13 -15.50 3.97 -22.24
CA HIS A 13 -15.99 5.19 -21.59
C HIS A 13 -16.28 5.00 -20.09
N SER A 14 -16.68 3.80 -19.69
CA SER A 14 -16.88 3.45 -18.26
C SER A 14 -15.54 3.32 -17.52
N VAL A 15 -14.44 3.03 -18.22
CA VAL A 15 -13.07 3.01 -17.65
C VAL A 15 -12.53 4.42 -17.44
N GLU A 16 -12.84 5.36 -18.35
CA GLU A 16 -12.48 6.78 -18.21
C GLU A 16 -13.17 7.49 -17.03
N GLN A 17 -14.32 6.95 -16.57
CA GLN A 17 -15.05 7.45 -15.40
C GLN A 17 -14.60 6.83 -14.08
N LEU A 18 -13.70 5.84 -14.12
CA LEU A 18 -13.04 5.39 -12.91
C LEU A 18 -12.02 6.45 -12.53
N ASP A 19 -12.29 7.15 -11.42
CA ASP A 19 -11.38 8.10 -10.80
C ASP A 19 -10.18 7.30 -10.24
N PHE A 20 -9.26 6.93 -11.15
CA PHE A 20 -7.98 6.36 -10.77
C PHE A 20 -7.20 7.50 -10.12
N GLU A 21 -7.43 7.71 -8.82
CA GLU A 21 -6.60 8.58 -7.99
C GLU A 21 -5.15 8.16 -8.25
N SER A 22 -4.43 8.97 -9.02
CA SER A 22 -3.07 8.70 -9.46
C SER A 22 -2.07 8.71 -8.29
N LEU A 23 -2.54 9.11 -7.11
CA LEU A 23 -1.76 9.22 -5.90
C LEU A 23 -2.46 8.48 -4.78
N LEU A 24 -2.10 7.21 -4.60
CA LEU A 24 -2.54 6.44 -3.44
C LEU A 24 -1.95 7.09 -2.18
N PRO A 25 -2.77 7.48 -1.18
CA PRO A 25 -2.25 8.14 0.01
C PRO A 25 -1.38 7.20 0.84
N CYS A 26 -0.35 7.74 1.50
CA CYS A 26 0.37 7.00 2.51
C CYS A 26 -0.56 6.65 3.69
N GLU A 27 -0.53 5.38 4.12
CA GLU A 27 -1.21 4.90 5.31
C GLU A 27 -0.74 5.72 6.53
N GLY A 28 -1.68 6.37 7.23
CA GLY A 28 -1.37 7.23 8.36
C GLY A 28 -1.22 8.72 8.03
N VAL A 29 -1.55 9.15 6.80
CA VAL A 29 -1.80 10.58 6.48
C VAL A 29 -2.76 11.26 7.46
N HIS A 30 -3.71 10.50 8.02
CA HIS A 30 -4.69 11.01 9.00
C HIS A 30 -4.13 11.17 10.41
N HIS A 31 -2.88 10.78 10.68
CA HIS A 31 -2.23 11.08 11.94
C HIS A 31 -1.84 12.57 11.94
N TYR A 32 -2.70 13.40 12.54
CA TYR A 32 -2.68 14.88 12.56
C TYR A 32 -1.42 15.54 13.16
N ARG A 33 -0.38 14.77 13.44
CA ARG A 33 0.90 15.25 13.94
C ARG A 33 1.95 14.49 13.15
N GLY A 34 2.97 15.18 12.65
CA GLY A 34 4.18 14.58 12.07
C GLY A 34 4.99 13.66 13.02
N LEU A 35 4.35 13.10 14.04
CA LEU A 35 4.85 12.06 14.94
C LEU A 35 5.33 10.80 14.20
N SER A 36 4.87 10.59 12.97
CA SER A 36 5.32 9.47 12.14
C SER A 36 6.49 9.82 11.21
N GLY A 37 7.06 11.03 11.29
CA GLY A 37 8.29 11.40 10.59
C GLY A 37 8.21 11.47 9.07
N HIS A 38 7.02 11.70 8.49
CA HIS A 38 6.82 11.91 7.06
C HIS A 38 5.88 13.09 6.80
N ASP A 39 5.89 13.60 5.57
CA ASP A 39 4.90 14.57 5.12
C ASP A 39 3.56 13.86 4.89
N PRO A 40 2.45 14.28 5.55
CA PRO A 40 1.12 13.74 5.27
C PRO A 40 0.67 13.93 3.82
N ALA A 41 1.18 14.95 3.12
CA ALA A 41 0.89 15.17 1.70
C ALA A 41 1.74 14.29 0.77
N GLU A 42 2.72 13.54 1.28
CA GLU A 42 3.54 12.64 0.47
C GLU A 42 2.69 11.48 -0.05
N SER A 43 2.73 11.28 -1.37
CA SER A 43 2.08 10.14 -2.00
C SER A 43 2.72 8.82 -1.57
N GLY A 44 1.90 7.78 -1.50
CA GLY A 44 2.37 6.42 -1.29
C GLY A 44 3.30 5.98 -2.42
N GLY A 45 4.47 5.44 -2.07
CA GLY A 45 5.46 4.99 -3.05
C GLY A 45 5.65 3.48 -3.06
N PHE A 46 5.17 2.78 -2.03
CA PHE A 46 5.42 1.36 -1.85
C PHE A 46 4.20 0.64 -1.26
N MET A 47 3.93 -0.55 -1.76
CA MET A 47 3.12 -1.54 -1.04
C MET A 47 4.03 -2.29 -0.07
N VAL A 48 3.67 -2.27 1.21
CA VAL A 48 4.40 -3.01 2.24
C VAL A 48 3.63 -4.27 2.62
N ILE A 49 4.30 -5.41 2.49
CA ILE A 49 3.76 -6.74 2.75
C ILE A 49 4.40 -7.27 4.03
N SER A 50 3.55 -7.49 5.04
CA SER A 50 3.96 -8.06 6.32
C SER A 50 4.14 -9.58 6.22
N PRO A 51 5.14 -10.17 6.89
CA PRO A 51 5.39 -11.62 6.84
C PRO A 51 4.26 -12.46 7.48
N CYS A 52 3.48 -11.87 8.38
CA CYS A 52 2.38 -12.57 9.05
C CYS A 52 1.01 -12.28 8.43
N CYS A 53 0.80 -11.05 7.97
CA CYS A 53 -0.53 -10.51 7.68
C CYS A 53 -0.76 -10.22 6.19
N GLY A 54 0.27 -10.37 5.36
CA GLY A 54 0.20 -10.10 3.93
C GLY A 54 0.20 -8.59 3.59
N PRO A 55 -0.24 -8.23 2.37
CA PRO A 55 -0.27 -6.84 1.92
C PRO A 55 -1.35 -6.10 2.71
N LYS A 56 -0.97 -5.01 3.39
CA LYS A 56 -1.93 -4.25 4.20
C LYS A 56 -1.87 -2.76 4.04
N VAL A 57 -0.73 -2.20 3.67
CA VAL A 57 -0.52 -0.75 3.79
C VAL A 57 0.31 -0.22 2.64
N ILE A 58 -0.09 0.94 2.12
CA ILE A 58 0.71 1.74 1.21
C ILE A 58 1.50 2.73 2.05
N GLN A 59 2.80 2.84 1.84
CA GLN A 59 3.67 3.75 2.60
C GLN A 59 4.42 4.68 1.64
N CYS A 60 4.65 5.92 2.06
CA CYS A 60 5.54 6.83 1.36
C CYS A 60 7.01 6.38 1.51
N SER A 61 7.88 6.95 0.67
CA SER A 61 9.31 6.59 0.64
C SER A 61 9.98 6.84 1.99
N SER A 62 9.73 8.01 2.59
CA SER A 62 10.30 8.40 3.88
C SER A 62 10.01 7.37 4.98
N ARG A 63 8.78 6.81 5.00
CA ARG A 63 8.41 5.77 5.97
C ARG A 63 9.04 4.43 5.67
N VAL A 64 9.10 4.01 4.41
CA VAL A 64 9.77 2.76 4.04
C VAL A 64 11.24 2.79 4.43
N ASP A 65 11.91 3.92 4.26
CA ASP A 65 13.31 4.07 4.66
C ASP A 65 13.48 3.96 6.18
N ALA A 66 12.58 4.58 6.96
CA ALA A 66 12.56 4.42 8.42
C ALA A 66 12.28 2.96 8.84
N MET A 67 11.33 2.29 8.19
CA MET A 67 11.00 0.89 8.45
C MET A 67 12.21 -0.02 8.19
N ARG A 68 12.93 0.17 7.09
CA ARG A 68 14.08 -0.68 6.72
C ARG A 68 15.20 -0.67 7.77
N VAL A 69 15.41 0.46 8.44
CA VAL A 69 16.48 0.59 9.46
C VAL A 69 16.03 0.33 10.90
N SER A 70 14.72 0.07 11.13
CA SER A 70 14.17 -0.11 12.48
C SER A 70 14.55 -1.44 13.15
N GLY A 71 14.99 -2.44 12.37
CA GLY A 71 15.33 -3.79 12.84
C GLY A 71 14.11 -4.68 13.12
N VAL A 72 13.13 -4.18 13.88
CA VAL A 72 11.86 -4.87 14.16
C VAL A 72 10.67 -3.96 13.96
N LEU A 73 9.52 -4.54 13.59
CA LEU A 73 8.23 -3.87 13.48
C LEU A 73 7.16 -4.68 14.19
N TYR A 74 6.39 -4.01 15.05
CA TYR A 74 5.23 -4.61 15.72
C TYR A 74 4.02 -4.65 14.78
N CYS A 75 3.44 -5.83 14.60
CA CYS A 75 2.20 -6.00 13.87
C CYS A 75 1.00 -5.97 14.83
N GLY A 76 0.17 -4.93 14.74
CA GLY A 76 -1.04 -4.83 15.58
C GLY A 76 -2.11 -5.90 15.33
N ALA A 77 -2.05 -6.62 14.20
CA ALA A 77 -3.04 -7.65 13.86
C ALA A 77 -2.71 -9.01 14.47
N CYS A 78 -1.46 -9.48 14.37
CA CYS A 78 -1.04 -10.72 15.03
C CYS A 78 -0.48 -10.48 16.44
N GLN A 79 -0.28 -9.22 16.85
CA GLN A 79 0.29 -8.80 18.13
C GLN A 79 1.72 -9.28 18.40
N HIS A 80 2.53 -9.48 17.34
CA HIS A 80 3.93 -9.92 17.44
C HIS A 80 4.88 -8.93 16.74
N GLU A 81 6.13 -8.94 17.18
CA GLU A 81 7.24 -8.27 16.51
C GLU A 81 7.80 -9.15 15.39
N HIS A 82 8.11 -8.53 14.27
CA HIS A 82 8.70 -9.18 13.09
C HIS A 82 9.97 -8.45 12.68
N LEU A 83 10.96 -9.17 12.17
CA LEU A 83 12.18 -8.55 11.67
C LEU A 83 11.85 -7.75 10.42
N THR A 84 12.42 -6.55 10.29
CA THR A 84 12.21 -5.70 9.10
C THR A 84 12.67 -6.38 7.81
N SER A 85 13.66 -7.26 7.90
CA SER A 85 14.15 -8.08 6.78
C SER A 85 13.14 -9.11 6.26
N GLU A 86 12.10 -9.43 7.03
CA GLU A 86 11.04 -10.35 6.62
C GLU A 86 9.90 -9.64 5.87
N TYR A 87 9.88 -8.30 5.88
CA TYR A 87 8.91 -7.52 5.13
C TYR A 87 9.34 -7.41 3.66
N THR A 88 8.35 -7.42 2.77
CA THR A 88 8.56 -7.11 1.35
C THR A 88 8.08 -5.70 1.06
N PHE A 89 8.91 -4.91 0.39
CA PHE A 89 8.63 -3.53 0.01
C PHE A 89 8.57 -3.44 -1.52
N VAL A 90 7.37 -3.41 -2.08
CA VAL A 90 7.15 -3.39 -3.54
C VAL A 90 6.98 -1.93 -3.99
N PRO A 91 7.89 -1.38 -4.82
CA PRO A 91 7.71 -0.04 -5.39
C PRO A 91 6.43 0.00 -6.24
N LEU A 92 5.62 1.04 -6.05
CA LEU A 92 4.49 1.31 -6.92
C LEU A 92 5.01 2.05 -8.16
N GLN A 93 4.65 1.57 -9.34
CA GLN A 93 4.79 2.34 -10.57
C GLN A 93 3.61 3.31 -10.60
N LEU A 94 3.82 4.54 -10.13
CA LEU A 94 2.88 5.65 -10.27
C LEU A 94 3.29 6.54 -11.45
#